data_AF-A0A1L5J5W2-F1
#
_entry.id   AF-A0A1L5J5W2-F1
#
_cell.length_a   1.000
_cell.length_b   1.000
_cell.length_c   1.000
_cell.angle_alpha   90.00
_cell.angle_beta   90.00
_cell.angle_gamma   90.00
#
_symmetry.space_group_name_H-M   'P 1'
#
loop_
_entity.id
_entity.type
_entity.pdbx_description
1 polymer ?
#
loop_
_entity_poly.entity_id
_entity_poly.type
_entity_poly.pdbx_seq_one_letter_code
_entity_poly.pdbx_strand_id
1 'polypeptide(L)'
;ALDWVDIVSALEADPKATAKLAQSLSPWPRNSVQELTAVKDKLAGFVARGQLGPFANGYWGHSAMKLPPEVNLLAVSHYLQALDYQRKINQVVAILGGKTPNIQNLAVGGVANAINLDNQSTINMNTLFNIKNLLDEMHAFIKDVYLTDVCAIGAMYPEWLGHGAGVTNYMAVPDLPRDAAGTKFDLPGGTIMNGDLGTYKAINSLEDQYFADNVVEGISHSWYEGDWERHPYEEDTVPNYTEFQDDGKY
;
A
#
# COMPACT_ATOMS: atom_id res chain seq x y z
N ALA A 1 -9.20 -3.40 3.48
CA ALA A 1 -10.31 -3.98 2.69
C ALA A 1 -11.45 -4.48 3.59
N LEU A 2 -11.15 -5.29 4.61
CA LEU A 2 -12.18 -5.91 5.46
C LEU A 2 -12.96 -4.93 6.36
N ASP A 3 -12.53 -3.67 6.46
CA ASP A 3 -13.36 -2.61 7.08
C ASP A 3 -14.58 -2.23 6.21
N TRP A 4 -14.50 -2.48 4.89
CA TRP A 4 -15.51 -2.09 3.90
C TRP A 4 -16.29 -3.27 3.32
N VAL A 5 -15.68 -4.46 3.34
CA VAL A 5 -16.12 -5.67 2.65
C VAL A 5 -16.60 -6.69 3.67
N ASP A 6 -17.85 -7.13 3.52
CA ASP A 6 -18.44 -8.18 4.35
C ASP A 6 -18.29 -9.56 3.67
N ILE A 7 -17.40 -10.39 4.21
CA ILE A 7 -17.15 -11.73 3.64
C ILE A 7 -18.30 -12.70 3.88
N VAL A 8 -19.13 -12.49 4.90
CA VAL A 8 -20.30 -13.35 5.15
C VAL A 8 -21.39 -12.98 4.15
N SER A 9 -21.58 -11.68 3.89
CA SER A 9 -22.47 -11.20 2.83
C SER A 9 -22.09 -11.76 1.45
N ALA A 10 -20.80 -11.93 1.15
CA ALA A 10 -20.33 -12.53 -0.11
C ALA A 10 -20.88 -13.96 -0.36
N LEU A 11 -21.29 -14.69 0.68
CA LEU A 11 -21.92 -16.02 0.53
C LEU A 11 -23.32 -15.96 -0.10
N GLU A 12 -23.98 -14.81 -0.03
CA GLU A 12 -25.31 -14.59 -0.60
C GLU A 12 -25.26 -14.15 -2.07
N ALA A 13 -24.07 -13.84 -2.60
CA ALA A 13 -23.88 -13.29 -3.94
C ALA A 13 -24.23 -14.29 -5.06
N ASP A 14 -24.80 -13.83 -6.17
CA ASP A 14 -24.86 -14.60 -7.42
C ASP A 14 -23.54 -14.42 -8.21
N PRO A 15 -22.72 -15.49 -8.42
CA PRO A 15 -21.49 -15.39 -9.19
C PRO A 15 -21.69 -14.90 -10.64
N LYS A 16 -22.85 -15.17 -11.25
CA LYS A 16 -23.15 -14.71 -12.61
C LYS A 16 -23.43 -13.21 -12.63
N ALA A 17 -24.23 -12.71 -11.70
CA ALA A 17 -24.45 -11.28 -11.53
C ALA A 17 -23.14 -10.55 -11.17
N THR A 18 -22.34 -11.15 -10.29
CA THR A 18 -21.03 -10.63 -9.90
C THR A 18 -20.08 -10.53 -11.09
N ALA A 19 -19.99 -11.57 -11.92
CA ALA A 19 -19.15 -11.56 -13.12
C ALA A 19 -19.59 -10.48 -14.11
N LYS A 20 -20.91 -10.32 -14.32
CA LYS A 20 -21.46 -9.29 -15.19
C LYS A 20 -21.11 -7.89 -14.68
N LEU A 21 -21.23 -7.65 -13.37
CA LEU A 21 -20.81 -6.40 -12.74
C LEU A 21 -19.31 -6.17 -12.95
N ALA A 22 -18.48 -7.14 -12.58
CA ALA A 22 -17.03 -7.04 -12.66
C ALA A 22 -16.52 -6.74 -14.08
N GLN A 23 -17.10 -7.40 -15.10
CA GLN A 23 -16.79 -7.18 -16.52
C GLN A 23 -17.30 -5.83 -17.05
N SER A 24 -18.31 -5.24 -16.40
CA SER A 24 -18.74 -3.88 -16.73
C SER A 24 -17.81 -2.80 -16.19
N LEU A 25 -17.06 -3.12 -15.13
CA LEU A 25 -16.11 -2.21 -14.49
C LEU A 25 -14.72 -2.28 -15.10
N SER A 26 -14.31 -3.46 -15.57
CA SER A 26 -12.92 -3.71 -15.95
C SER A 26 -12.76 -4.84 -16.97
N PRO A 27 -11.77 -4.76 -17.89
CA PRO A 27 -11.43 -5.85 -18.79
C PRO A 27 -10.65 -6.99 -18.12
N TRP A 28 -10.47 -6.95 -16.79
CA TRP A 28 -9.67 -7.93 -16.06
C TRP A 28 -10.12 -9.38 -16.33
N PRO A 29 -9.23 -10.26 -16.84
CA PRO A 29 -9.63 -11.56 -17.37
C PRO A 29 -10.08 -12.56 -16.30
N ARG A 30 -9.77 -12.31 -15.02
CA ARG A 30 -10.15 -13.19 -13.90
C ARG A 30 -11.47 -12.77 -13.23
N ASN A 31 -12.33 -12.07 -13.98
CA ASN A 31 -13.69 -11.73 -13.59
C ASN A 31 -14.74 -12.69 -14.19
N SER A 32 -14.37 -13.96 -14.36
CA SER A 32 -15.25 -14.97 -14.95
C SER A 32 -16.22 -15.54 -13.91
N VAL A 33 -17.37 -16.03 -14.36
CA VAL A 33 -18.33 -16.73 -13.49
C VAL A 33 -17.66 -17.90 -12.79
N GLN A 34 -16.78 -18.62 -13.49
CA GLN A 34 -16.05 -19.78 -12.97
C GLN A 34 -15.11 -19.41 -11.82
N GLU A 35 -14.32 -18.34 -11.96
CA GLU A 35 -13.43 -17.85 -10.90
C GLU A 35 -14.25 -17.43 -9.66
N LEU A 36 -15.31 -16.64 -9.87
CA LEU A 36 -16.14 -16.12 -8.78
C LEU A 36 -16.90 -17.23 -8.05
N THR A 37 -17.40 -18.24 -8.77
CA THR A 37 -17.99 -19.44 -8.15
C THR A 37 -16.93 -20.19 -7.33
N ALA A 38 -15.72 -20.40 -7.85
CA ALA A 38 -14.66 -21.09 -7.13
C ALA A 38 -14.24 -20.33 -5.84
N VAL A 39 -14.18 -19.00 -5.90
CA VAL A 39 -13.93 -18.16 -4.72
C VAL A 39 -15.06 -18.28 -3.70
N LYS A 40 -16.32 -18.20 -4.16
CA LYS A 40 -17.51 -18.35 -3.30
C LYS A 40 -17.53 -19.71 -2.61
N ASP A 41 -17.28 -20.80 -3.35
CA ASP A 41 -17.26 -22.17 -2.82
C ASP A 41 -16.13 -22.36 -1.81
N LYS A 42 -14.94 -21.78 -2.08
CA LYS A 42 -13.82 -21.80 -1.15
C LYS A 42 -14.16 -21.07 0.15
N LEU A 43 -14.82 -19.92 0.06
CA LEU A 43 -15.27 -19.14 1.20
C LEU A 43 -16.36 -19.87 1.99
N ALA A 44 -17.36 -20.44 1.32
CA ALA A 44 -18.42 -21.23 1.94
C ALA A 44 -17.84 -22.44 2.67
N GLY A 45 -16.93 -23.18 2.04
CA GLY A 45 -16.23 -24.29 2.68
C GLY A 45 -15.37 -23.87 3.86
N PHE A 46 -14.77 -22.67 3.82
CA PHE A 46 -14.01 -22.11 4.93
C PHE A 46 -14.90 -21.77 6.13
N VAL A 47 -16.05 -21.13 5.88
CA VAL A 47 -17.04 -20.77 6.91
C VAL A 47 -17.70 -22.02 7.50
N ALA A 48 -18.08 -23.00 6.67
CA ALA A 48 -18.74 -24.24 7.11
C ALA A 48 -17.88 -25.10 8.03
N ARG A 49 -16.54 -24.99 7.95
CA ARG A 49 -15.62 -25.69 8.87
C ARG A 49 -15.61 -25.11 10.28
N GLY A 50 -16.17 -23.91 10.50
CA GLY A 50 -16.16 -23.23 11.82
C GLY A 50 -14.78 -22.75 12.28
N GLN A 51 -13.75 -22.88 11.46
CA GLN A 51 -12.37 -22.46 11.75
C GLN A 51 -12.02 -21.21 10.94
N LEU A 52 -12.62 -20.09 11.32
CA LEU A 52 -12.57 -18.84 10.56
C LEU A 52 -11.21 -18.10 10.62
N GLY A 53 -10.30 -18.52 11.52
CA GLY A 53 -8.94 -17.98 11.61
C GLY A 53 -8.91 -16.44 11.65
N PRO A 54 -8.21 -15.76 10.71
CA PRO A 54 -8.14 -14.30 10.68
C PRO A 54 -9.49 -13.62 10.40
N PHE A 55 -10.51 -14.37 10.00
CA PHE A 55 -11.85 -13.89 9.75
C PHE A 55 -12.84 -14.19 10.89
N ALA A 56 -12.39 -14.84 11.97
CA ALA A 56 -13.23 -15.06 13.14
C ALA A 56 -13.54 -13.73 13.83
N ASN A 57 -14.78 -13.55 14.30
CA ASN A 57 -15.23 -12.38 15.06
C ASN A 57 -14.95 -11.02 14.37
N GLY A 58 -14.94 -10.98 13.03
CA GLY A 58 -14.96 -9.73 12.30
C GLY A 58 -16.30 -9.00 12.44
N TYR A 59 -16.37 -7.75 11.98
CA TYR A 59 -17.57 -6.90 12.02
C TYR A 59 -18.64 -7.30 10.98
N TRP A 60 -18.80 -8.58 10.71
CA TRP A 60 -19.72 -9.11 9.70
C TRP A 60 -21.17 -8.77 10.05
N GLY A 61 -21.93 -8.25 9.08
CA GLY A 61 -23.29 -7.76 9.29
C GLY A 61 -23.39 -6.42 10.03
N HIS A 62 -22.27 -5.74 10.31
CA HIS A 62 -22.30 -4.42 10.94
C HIS A 62 -23.03 -3.42 10.03
N SER A 63 -23.82 -2.51 10.61
CA SER A 63 -24.66 -1.57 9.85
C SER A 63 -23.89 -0.59 8.96
N ALA A 64 -22.58 -0.44 9.19
CA ALA A 64 -21.70 0.34 8.32
C ALA A 64 -21.19 -0.42 7.09
N MET A 65 -21.35 -1.75 7.02
CA MET A 65 -21.03 -2.53 5.82
C MET A 65 -22.20 -2.50 4.85
N LYS A 66 -22.08 -1.67 3.80
CA LYS A 66 -23.18 -1.32 2.88
C LYS A 66 -23.08 -1.97 1.50
N LEU A 67 -21.95 -2.62 1.20
CA LEU A 67 -21.73 -3.22 -0.11
C LEU A 67 -22.73 -4.36 -0.34
N PRO A 68 -23.33 -4.46 -1.54
CA PRO A 68 -24.18 -5.61 -1.87
C PRO A 68 -23.35 -6.89 -1.97
N PRO A 69 -23.97 -8.08 -1.79
CA PRO A 69 -23.28 -9.37 -1.86
C PRO A 69 -22.37 -9.53 -3.07
N GLU A 70 -22.82 -9.13 -4.26
CA GLU A 70 -22.04 -9.23 -5.50
C GLU A 70 -20.74 -8.43 -5.44
N VAL A 71 -20.76 -7.22 -4.87
CA VAL A 71 -19.56 -6.39 -4.72
C VAL A 71 -18.64 -6.99 -3.66
N ASN A 72 -19.20 -7.53 -2.57
CA ASN A 72 -18.41 -8.23 -1.56
C ASN A 72 -17.70 -9.46 -2.15
N LEU A 73 -18.39 -10.29 -2.94
CA LEU A 73 -17.77 -11.45 -3.59
C LEU A 73 -16.67 -11.05 -4.58
N LEU A 74 -16.88 -9.98 -5.35
CA LEU A 74 -15.86 -9.44 -6.24
C LEU A 74 -14.63 -8.97 -5.46
N ALA A 75 -14.83 -8.17 -4.41
CA ALA A 75 -13.74 -7.67 -3.58
C ALA A 75 -12.98 -8.79 -2.85
N VAL A 76 -13.66 -9.85 -2.41
CA VAL A 76 -13.00 -11.04 -1.85
C VAL A 76 -12.19 -11.78 -2.91
N SER A 77 -12.70 -11.91 -4.13
CA SER A 77 -11.94 -12.49 -5.25
C SER A 77 -10.67 -11.69 -5.51
N HIS A 78 -10.77 -10.36 -5.62
CA HIS A 78 -9.64 -9.47 -5.83
C HIS A 78 -8.66 -9.45 -4.65
N TYR A 79 -9.14 -9.55 -3.41
CA TYR A 79 -8.28 -9.72 -2.22
C TYR A 79 -7.40 -10.96 -2.32
N LEU A 80 -7.98 -12.11 -2.72
CA LEU A 80 -7.22 -13.34 -2.89
C LEU A 80 -6.24 -13.26 -4.06
N GLN A 81 -6.62 -12.60 -5.16
CA GLN A 81 -5.73 -12.36 -6.29
C GLN A 81 -4.58 -11.43 -5.91
N ALA A 82 -4.83 -10.39 -5.11
CA ALA A 82 -3.81 -9.44 -4.65
C ALA A 82 -2.65 -10.11 -3.91
N LEU A 83 -2.92 -11.21 -3.16
CA LEU A 83 -1.88 -12.01 -2.51
C LEU A 83 -0.90 -12.65 -3.49
N ASP A 84 -1.34 -12.99 -4.71
CA ASP A 84 -0.45 -13.50 -5.76
C ASP A 84 0.31 -12.37 -6.45
N TYR A 85 -0.34 -11.24 -6.73
CA TYR A 85 0.30 -10.10 -7.40
C TYR A 85 1.33 -9.40 -6.51
N GLN A 86 1.07 -9.24 -5.21
CA GLN A 86 2.09 -8.73 -4.28
C GLN A 86 3.31 -9.66 -4.21
N ARG A 87 3.12 -10.98 -4.34
CA ARG A 87 4.21 -11.95 -4.39
C ARG A 87 5.02 -11.78 -5.67
N LYS A 88 4.35 -11.58 -6.82
CA LYS A 88 5.00 -11.35 -8.13
C LYS A 88 5.86 -10.09 -8.13
N ILE A 89 5.36 -8.96 -7.64
CA ILE A 89 6.19 -7.74 -7.58
C ILE A 89 7.36 -7.89 -6.60
N ASN A 90 7.18 -8.64 -5.50
CA ASN A 90 8.28 -8.99 -4.61
C ASN A 90 9.34 -9.91 -5.26
N GLN A 91 9.00 -10.67 -6.31
CA GLN A 91 10.02 -11.36 -7.09
C GLN A 91 10.93 -10.37 -7.83
N VAL A 92 10.41 -9.25 -8.33
CA VAL A 92 11.25 -8.18 -8.92
C VAL A 92 12.22 -7.63 -7.88
N VAL A 93 11.71 -7.31 -6.68
CA VAL A 93 12.53 -6.86 -5.55
C VAL A 93 13.60 -7.90 -5.20
N ALA A 94 13.27 -9.18 -5.17
CA ALA A 94 14.23 -10.25 -4.89
C ALA A 94 15.27 -10.45 -6.00
N ILE A 95 14.89 -10.34 -7.27
CA ILE A 95 15.81 -10.47 -8.41
C ILE A 95 16.89 -9.40 -8.36
N LEU A 96 16.51 -8.15 -8.05
CA LEU A 96 17.45 -7.03 -7.96
C LEU A 96 18.16 -6.97 -6.61
N GLY A 97 17.40 -7.16 -5.52
CA GLY A 97 17.86 -7.03 -4.14
C GLY A 97 18.49 -8.28 -3.55
N GLY A 98 18.50 -9.42 -4.25
CA GLY A 98 18.92 -10.73 -3.76
C GLY A 98 17.87 -11.44 -2.88
N LYS A 99 17.11 -10.69 -2.07
CA LYS A 99 15.99 -11.20 -1.25
C LYS A 99 15.02 -10.09 -0.87
N THR A 100 13.83 -10.47 -0.41
CA THR A 100 12.85 -9.58 0.24
C THR A 100 12.05 -10.37 1.28
N PRO A 101 11.74 -9.82 2.48
CA PRO A 101 12.13 -8.50 2.98
C PRO A 101 13.65 -8.32 3.19
N ASN A 102 14.09 -7.06 3.35
CA ASN A 102 15.48 -6.63 3.56
C ASN A 102 16.41 -6.98 2.38
N ILE A 103 16.39 -6.17 1.32
CA ILE A 103 17.32 -6.29 0.19
C ILE A 103 18.79 -6.25 0.65
N GLN A 104 19.70 -6.83 -0.13
CA GLN A 104 21.12 -6.96 0.19
C GLN A 104 22.01 -6.64 -1.01
N ASN A 105 21.58 -5.68 -1.85
CA ASN A 105 22.34 -5.23 -3.02
C ASN A 105 22.81 -3.76 -2.90
N LEU A 106 22.53 -3.06 -1.81
CA LEU A 106 22.94 -1.67 -1.64
C LEU A 106 24.39 -1.57 -1.16
N ALA A 107 25.08 -0.52 -1.59
CA ALA A 107 26.38 -0.12 -1.08
C ALA A 107 26.45 1.42 -1.05
N VAL A 108 27.23 2.00 -0.12
CA VAL A 108 27.56 3.42 -0.21
C VAL A 108 28.30 3.64 -1.54
N GLY A 109 27.68 4.42 -2.44
CA GLY A 109 28.17 4.65 -3.80
C GLY A 109 27.41 3.93 -4.92
N GLY A 110 26.41 3.08 -4.62
CA GLY A 110 25.54 2.49 -5.64
C GLY A 110 24.94 1.13 -5.27
N VAL A 111 24.98 0.19 -6.21
CA VAL A 111 24.43 -1.17 -6.04
C VAL A 111 25.46 -2.24 -6.41
N ALA A 112 25.33 -3.42 -5.82
CA ALA A 112 26.18 -4.58 -6.03
C ALA A 112 25.77 -5.44 -7.25
N ASN A 113 24.74 -5.04 -8.00
CA ASN A 113 24.30 -5.75 -9.19
C ASN A 113 25.34 -5.63 -10.32
N ALA A 114 26.04 -6.73 -10.63
CA ALA A 114 26.85 -6.79 -11.84
C ALA A 114 25.93 -6.87 -13.07
N ILE A 115 26.04 -5.89 -13.97
CA ILE A 115 25.33 -5.87 -15.26
C ILE A 115 26.29 -6.36 -16.34
N ASN A 116 25.97 -7.49 -16.95
CA ASN A 116 26.70 -8.05 -18.08
C ASN A 116 25.73 -8.93 -18.89
N LEU A 117 25.50 -8.56 -20.15
CA LEU A 117 24.50 -9.21 -20.99
C LEU A 117 24.94 -10.58 -21.50
N ASP A 118 26.25 -10.86 -21.49
CA ASP A 118 26.86 -12.08 -22.03
C ASP A 118 27.19 -13.12 -20.94
N ASN A 119 26.98 -12.79 -19.66
CA ASN A 119 27.24 -13.69 -18.54
C ASN A 119 25.94 -14.19 -17.92
N GLN A 120 25.87 -15.51 -17.71
CA GLN A 120 24.69 -16.18 -17.18
C GLN A 120 24.41 -15.85 -15.71
N SER A 121 25.44 -15.49 -14.93
CA SER A 121 25.34 -15.26 -13.49
C SER A 121 25.14 -13.79 -13.09
N THR A 122 25.01 -12.88 -14.06
CA THR A 122 24.85 -11.43 -13.86
C THR A 122 23.44 -10.98 -14.28
N ILE A 123 23.12 -9.71 -14.03
CA ILE A 123 21.94 -9.09 -14.63
C ILE A 123 22.15 -9.03 -16.14
N ASN A 124 21.47 -9.94 -16.84
CA ASN A 124 21.52 -10.13 -18.29
C ASN A 124 20.13 -9.95 -18.92
N MET A 125 20.05 -10.12 -20.23
CA MET A 125 18.81 -9.86 -20.97
C MET A 125 17.65 -10.74 -20.54
N ASN A 126 17.89 -12.02 -20.22
CA ASN A 126 16.84 -12.92 -19.70
C ASN A 126 16.28 -12.42 -18.36
N THR A 127 17.16 -11.94 -17.48
CA THR A 127 16.78 -11.38 -16.18
C THR A 127 15.94 -10.11 -16.35
N LEU A 128 16.36 -9.22 -17.25
CA LEU A 128 15.64 -7.97 -17.55
C LEU A 128 14.26 -8.23 -18.16
N PHE A 129 14.14 -9.21 -19.07
CA PHE A 129 12.82 -9.61 -19.61
C PHE A 129 11.91 -10.22 -18.55
N ASN A 130 12.45 -11.02 -17.63
CA ASN A 130 11.67 -11.55 -16.51
C ASN A 130 11.12 -10.42 -15.63
N ILE A 131 11.96 -9.46 -15.25
CA ILE A 131 11.54 -8.26 -14.51
C ILE A 131 10.44 -7.52 -15.27
N LYS A 132 10.64 -7.26 -16.57
CA LYS A 132 9.66 -6.56 -17.38
C LYS A 132 8.29 -7.27 -17.39
N ASN A 133 8.27 -8.58 -17.59
CA ASN A 133 7.01 -9.33 -17.62
C ASN A 133 6.27 -9.25 -16.28
N LEU A 134 6.98 -9.39 -15.16
CA LEU A 134 6.40 -9.24 -13.82
C LEU A 134 5.85 -7.83 -13.59
N LEU A 135 6.55 -6.79 -14.07
CA LEU A 135 6.09 -5.41 -14.00
C LEU A 135 4.85 -5.16 -14.86
N ASP A 136 4.79 -5.71 -16.08
CA ASP A 136 3.64 -5.59 -16.97
C ASP A 136 2.40 -6.27 -16.35
N GLU A 137 2.57 -7.46 -15.75
CA GLU A 137 1.50 -8.14 -15.01
C GLU A 137 0.99 -7.33 -13.82
N MET A 138 1.91 -6.74 -13.03
CA MET A 138 1.55 -5.90 -11.90
C MET A 138 0.86 -4.62 -12.34
N HIS A 139 1.32 -3.99 -13.43
CA HIS A 139 0.71 -2.79 -13.98
C HIS A 139 -0.75 -3.03 -14.38
N ALA A 140 -1.02 -4.16 -15.07
CA ALA A 140 -2.38 -4.56 -15.40
C ALA A 140 -3.24 -4.76 -14.14
N PHE A 141 -2.73 -5.44 -13.11
CA PHE A 141 -3.47 -5.62 -11.85
C PHE A 141 -3.75 -4.30 -11.13
N ILE A 142 -2.77 -3.39 -11.04
CA ILE A 142 -2.98 -2.07 -10.42
C ILE A 142 -4.09 -1.31 -11.15
N LYS A 143 -4.02 -1.25 -12.47
CA LYS A 143 -4.92 -0.45 -13.29
C LYS A 143 -6.33 -1.05 -13.34
N ASP A 144 -6.41 -2.34 -13.64
CA ASP A 144 -7.67 -2.99 -13.98
C ASP A 144 -8.38 -3.57 -12.74
N VAL A 145 -7.67 -3.79 -11.63
CA VAL A 145 -8.24 -4.31 -10.38
C VAL A 145 -8.17 -3.27 -9.27
N TYR A 146 -6.98 -2.91 -8.81
CA TYR A 146 -6.84 -2.09 -7.59
C TYR A 146 -7.49 -0.71 -7.73
N LEU A 147 -7.14 0.03 -8.78
CA LEU A 147 -7.71 1.37 -9.02
C LEU A 147 -9.23 1.29 -9.27
N THR A 148 -9.68 0.30 -10.03
CA THR A 148 -11.11 0.06 -10.30
C THR A 148 -11.88 -0.18 -9.00
N ASP A 149 -11.37 -1.04 -8.12
CA ASP A 149 -12.00 -1.37 -6.84
C ASP A 149 -12.05 -0.16 -5.90
N VAL A 150 -10.97 0.62 -5.81
CA VAL A 150 -10.93 1.84 -5.00
C VAL A 150 -12.02 2.82 -5.45
N CYS A 151 -12.16 3.04 -6.75
CA CYS A 151 -13.21 3.90 -7.31
C CYS A 151 -14.62 3.35 -7.06
N ALA A 152 -14.83 2.05 -7.31
CA ALA A 152 -16.13 1.42 -7.16
C ALA A 152 -16.61 1.39 -5.70
N ILE A 153 -15.74 0.99 -4.77
CA ILE A 153 -16.04 0.96 -3.33
C ILE A 153 -16.19 2.40 -2.81
N GLY A 154 -15.28 3.31 -3.18
CA GLY A 154 -15.34 4.72 -2.78
C GLY A 154 -16.67 5.38 -3.17
N ALA A 155 -17.18 5.09 -4.37
CA ALA A 155 -18.48 5.58 -4.83
C ALA A 155 -19.68 5.04 -4.03
N MET A 156 -19.53 3.90 -3.34
CA MET A 156 -20.57 3.30 -2.49
C MET A 156 -20.50 3.77 -1.03
N TYR A 157 -19.46 4.51 -0.66
CA TYR A 157 -19.23 5.08 0.67
C TYR A 157 -19.01 6.61 0.63
N PRO A 158 -19.83 7.39 -0.09
CA PRO A 158 -19.58 8.82 -0.29
C PRO A 158 -19.62 9.61 1.03
N GLU A 159 -20.36 9.14 2.04
CA GLU A 159 -20.40 9.78 3.36
C GLU A 159 -19.03 9.84 4.04
N TRP A 160 -18.13 8.90 3.74
CA TRP A 160 -16.80 8.85 4.34
C TRP A 160 -15.86 9.92 3.79
N LEU A 161 -16.18 10.55 2.65
CA LEU A 161 -15.41 11.67 2.10
C LEU A 161 -15.47 12.93 2.99
N GLY A 162 -16.48 13.02 3.87
CA GLY A 162 -16.59 14.10 4.86
C GLY A 162 -15.95 13.79 6.21
N HIS A 163 -15.34 12.61 6.38
CA HIS A 163 -14.77 12.14 7.63
C HIS A 163 -13.27 11.82 7.50
N GLY A 164 -12.56 11.80 8.63
CA GLY A 164 -11.16 11.36 8.68
C GLY A 164 -10.13 12.40 8.23
N ALA A 165 -10.53 13.65 8.01
CA ALA A 165 -9.55 14.73 7.89
C ALA A 165 -8.74 14.83 9.21
N GLY A 166 -7.46 14.48 9.13
CA GLY A 166 -6.51 14.59 10.24
C GLY A 166 -5.90 16.00 10.29
N VAL A 167 -4.63 16.10 9.93
CA VAL A 167 -3.96 17.40 9.73
C VAL A 167 -4.21 17.97 8.34
N THR A 168 -4.19 19.29 8.23
CA THR A 168 -4.30 20.03 6.96
C THR A 168 -2.94 20.55 6.46
N ASN A 169 -1.86 20.17 7.13
CA ASN A 169 -0.49 20.43 6.69
C ASN A 169 0.08 19.15 6.09
N TYR A 170 0.61 19.23 4.87
CA TYR A 170 1.15 18.11 4.12
C TYR A 170 2.62 18.37 3.79
N MET A 171 3.45 17.33 3.82
CA MET A 171 4.85 17.39 3.43
C MET A 171 5.20 16.15 2.60
N ALA A 172 5.97 16.35 1.54
CA ALA A 172 6.63 15.29 0.79
C ALA A 172 8.06 15.72 0.43
N VAL A 173 9.02 14.81 0.46
CA VAL A 173 10.39 15.02 -0.03
C VAL A 173 10.46 14.49 -1.46
N PRO A 174 11.18 15.15 -2.38
CA PRO A 174 11.28 14.65 -3.76
C PRO A 174 11.93 13.26 -3.80
N ASP A 175 11.44 12.39 -4.69
CA ASP A 175 11.84 10.98 -4.77
C ASP A 175 11.87 10.46 -6.23
N LEU A 176 12.41 9.26 -6.44
CA LEU A 176 12.70 8.65 -7.73
C LEU A 176 13.66 9.52 -8.58
N PRO A 177 14.93 9.64 -8.15
CA PRO A 177 15.93 10.43 -8.86
C PRO A 177 16.19 9.91 -10.28
N ARG A 178 16.35 10.84 -11.22
CA ARG A 178 16.49 10.61 -12.66
C ARG A 178 17.88 10.89 -13.20
N ASP A 179 18.75 11.42 -12.35
CA ASP A 179 20.15 11.61 -12.62
C ASP A 179 21.00 11.16 -11.42
N ALA A 180 22.27 10.87 -11.69
CA ALA A 180 23.20 10.42 -10.66
C ALA A 180 23.52 11.51 -9.63
N ALA A 181 23.27 12.78 -9.97
CA ALA A 181 23.48 13.91 -9.07
C ALA A 181 22.33 14.11 -8.06
N GLY A 182 21.19 13.43 -8.23
CA GLY A 182 20.02 13.62 -7.35
C GLY A 182 19.43 15.02 -7.46
N THR A 183 19.41 15.60 -8.66
CA THR A 183 18.88 16.96 -8.91
C THR A 183 17.58 16.97 -9.71
N LYS A 184 17.18 15.83 -10.26
CA LYS A 184 15.93 15.64 -11.00
C LYS A 184 15.17 14.45 -10.46
N PHE A 185 13.87 14.60 -10.27
CA PHE A 185 13.01 13.62 -9.61
C PHE A 185 11.74 13.40 -10.41
N ASP A 186 11.27 12.14 -10.49
CA ASP A 186 9.95 11.84 -11.07
C ASP A 186 8.81 12.22 -10.09
N LEU A 187 9.06 12.15 -8.77
CA LEU A 187 8.10 12.59 -7.75
C LEU A 187 8.57 13.91 -7.11
N PRO A 188 7.78 15.00 -7.21
CA PRO A 188 8.13 16.28 -6.61
C PRO A 188 7.90 16.28 -5.09
N GLY A 189 8.58 17.18 -4.39
CA GLY A 189 8.40 17.42 -2.95
C GLY A 189 8.03 18.86 -2.62
N GLY A 190 7.53 19.07 -1.41
CA GLY A 190 7.16 20.36 -0.87
C GLY A 190 6.25 20.26 0.35
N THR A 191 5.89 21.42 0.89
CA THR A 191 4.90 21.56 1.97
C THR A 191 3.66 22.28 1.47
N ILE A 192 2.48 21.88 1.94
CA ILE A 192 1.20 22.59 1.81
C ILE A 192 0.68 22.83 3.22
N MET A 193 0.29 24.06 3.53
CA MET A 193 -0.20 24.46 4.85
C MET A 193 -1.69 24.76 4.80
N ASN A 194 -2.40 24.45 5.90
CA ASN A 194 -3.81 24.78 6.09
C ASN A 194 -4.77 24.28 4.99
N GLY A 195 -4.40 23.23 4.27
CA GLY A 195 -5.18 22.69 3.15
C GLY A 195 -5.26 23.61 1.94
N ASP A 196 -4.43 24.65 1.87
CA ASP A 196 -4.44 25.64 0.81
C ASP A 196 -3.30 25.37 -0.19
N LEU A 197 -3.63 24.93 -1.40
CA LEU A 197 -2.67 24.68 -2.47
C LEU A 197 -1.85 25.93 -2.85
N GLY A 198 -2.36 27.14 -2.59
CA GLY A 198 -1.63 28.40 -2.78
C GLY A 198 -0.43 28.58 -1.85
N THR A 199 -0.38 27.81 -0.75
CA THR A 199 0.75 27.82 0.21
C THR A 199 1.87 26.87 -0.17
N TYR A 200 1.76 26.18 -1.32
CA TYR A 200 2.77 25.24 -1.77
C TYR A 200 4.16 25.86 -1.76
N LYS A 201 5.06 25.25 -0.99
CA LYS A 201 6.47 25.60 -0.93
C LYS A 201 7.29 24.37 -1.30
N ALA A 202 8.00 24.46 -2.42
CA ALA A 202 8.76 23.34 -2.97
C ALA A 202 9.94 22.93 -2.07
N ILE A 203 10.25 21.63 -2.09
CA ILE A 203 11.51 21.04 -1.63
C ILE A 203 12.16 20.46 -2.88
N ASN A 204 13.25 21.07 -3.36
CA ASN A 204 13.75 20.81 -4.72
C ASN A 204 14.98 19.89 -4.79
N SER A 205 15.57 19.55 -3.64
CA SER A 205 16.73 18.67 -3.57
C SER A 205 16.76 17.90 -2.25
N LEU A 206 17.63 16.89 -2.17
CA LEU A 206 17.89 16.15 -0.93
C LEU A 206 18.68 16.95 0.12
N GLU A 207 19.24 18.09 -0.27
CA GLU A 207 20.06 18.99 0.58
C GLU A 207 19.32 20.30 0.90
N ASP A 208 18.02 20.36 0.62
CA ASP A 208 17.22 21.57 0.76
C ASP A 208 17.20 22.04 2.22
N GLN A 209 17.77 23.23 2.47
CA GLN A 209 17.90 23.78 3.81
C GLN A 209 16.55 24.10 4.45
N TYR A 210 15.52 24.43 3.67
CA TYR A 210 14.19 24.62 4.25
C TYR A 210 13.68 23.32 4.87
N PHE A 211 13.90 22.18 4.22
CA PHE A 211 13.56 20.89 4.82
C PHE A 211 14.46 20.57 6.02
N ALA A 212 15.78 20.63 5.83
CA ALA A 212 16.74 20.27 6.87
C ALA A 212 16.54 21.09 8.17
N ASP A 213 16.38 22.41 8.07
CA ASP A 213 16.33 23.28 9.25
C ASP A 213 15.00 23.19 10.03
N ASN A 214 13.94 22.59 9.46
CA ASN A 214 12.57 22.67 10.00
C ASN A 214 11.99 21.32 10.44
N VAL A 215 12.73 20.22 10.33
CA VAL A 215 12.30 18.92 10.85
C VAL A 215 12.81 18.74 12.27
N VAL A 216 11.88 18.57 13.21
CA VAL A 216 12.16 18.32 14.62
C VAL A 216 11.24 17.23 15.15
N GLU A 217 11.70 16.55 16.20
CA GLU A 217 10.93 15.55 16.93
C GLU A 217 10.67 16.05 18.35
N GLY A 218 9.41 15.91 18.78
CA GLY A 218 8.97 16.22 20.14
C GLY A 218 8.66 14.95 20.92
N ILE A 219 9.21 14.80 22.12
CA ILE A 219 9.04 13.58 22.94
C ILE A 219 8.18 13.77 24.21
N SER A 220 7.46 14.89 24.32
CA SER A 220 6.65 15.25 25.49
C SER A 220 5.64 14.16 25.88
N HIS A 221 5.02 13.52 24.88
CA HIS A 221 4.03 12.45 25.05
C HIS A 221 4.55 11.04 24.65
N SER A 222 5.85 10.88 24.46
CA SER A 222 6.47 9.62 24.02
C SER A 222 7.31 9.01 25.15
N TRP A 223 7.38 7.67 25.24
CA TRP A 223 8.17 6.93 26.26
C TRP A 223 9.69 6.98 26.05
N TYR A 224 10.23 8.20 26.07
CA TYR A 224 11.66 8.50 26.08
C TYR A 224 12.00 9.41 27.27
N GLU A 225 13.25 9.36 27.72
CA GLU A 225 13.74 10.20 28.80
C GLU A 225 13.76 11.67 28.39
N GLY A 226 13.10 12.52 29.19
CA GLY A 226 13.04 13.97 28.99
C GLY A 226 11.75 14.47 28.36
N ASP A 227 11.79 15.75 27.99
CA ASP A 227 10.69 16.53 27.43
C ASP A 227 11.32 17.63 26.56
N TRP A 228 11.65 17.28 25.32
CA TRP A 228 12.36 18.16 24.40
C TRP A 228 11.76 18.11 22.99
N GLU A 229 12.05 19.16 22.23
CA GLU A 229 11.87 19.26 20.78
C GLU A 229 13.24 19.53 20.15
N ARG A 230 13.74 18.62 19.30
CA ARG A 230 15.11 18.69 18.76
C ARG A 230 15.17 18.28 17.30
N HIS A 231 16.19 18.79 16.63
CA HIS A 231 16.56 18.33 15.30
C HIS A 231 17.18 16.91 15.38
N PRO A 232 16.93 16.00 14.41
CA PRO A 232 17.45 14.63 14.44
C PRO A 232 18.98 14.46 14.51
N TYR A 233 19.75 15.51 14.23
CA TYR A 233 21.21 15.50 14.41
C TYR A 233 21.67 15.72 15.86
N GLU A 234 20.77 16.17 16.74
CA GLU A 234 21.07 16.59 18.12
C GLU A 234 20.30 15.77 19.17
N GLU A 235 19.53 14.77 18.73
CA GLU A 235 18.67 13.99 19.60
C GLU A 235 19.36 12.80 20.27
N ASP A 236 18.70 12.29 21.31
CA ASP A 236 19.05 11.05 22.01
C ASP A 236 17.83 10.14 22.07
N THR A 237 17.97 8.86 21.76
CA THR A 237 16.88 7.87 21.89
C THR A 237 17.08 7.01 23.14
N VAL A 238 16.68 7.53 24.31
CA VAL A 238 16.77 6.80 25.59
C VAL A 238 15.37 6.36 26.02
N PRO A 239 15.02 5.06 25.92
CA PRO A 239 13.69 4.57 26.29
C PRO A 239 13.39 4.79 27.78
N ASN A 240 12.21 5.30 28.08
CA ASN A 240 11.72 5.48 29.45
C ASN A 240 10.22 5.14 29.50
N TYR A 241 9.94 3.85 29.49
CA TYR A 241 8.57 3.34 29.60
C TYR A 241 7.94 3.73 30.94
N THR A 242 6.71 4.21 30.89
CA THR A 242 5.83 4.38 32.04
C THR A 242 4.51 3.66 31.76
N GLU A 243 3.66 3.55 32.78
CA GLU A 243 2.25 3.25 32.53
C GLU A 243 1.62 4.35 31.64
N PHE A 244 0.54 3.99 30.95
CA PHE A 244 -0.25 4.91 30.14
C PHE A 244 -0.78 6.07 30.98
N GLN A 245 -0.63 7.28 30.45
CA GLN A 245 -1.09 8.51 31.09
C GLN A 245 -1.81 9.37 30.05
N ASP A 246 -3.12 9.59 30.26
CA ASP A 246 -3.97 10.35 29.33
C ASP A 246 -3.37 11.73 28.96
N ASP A 247 -2.86 12.45 29.96
CA ASP A 247 -2.26 13.79 29.80
C ASP A 247 -0.72 13.75 29.78
N GLY A 248 -0.12 12.57 29.74
CA GLY A 248 1.32 12.33 29.86
C GLY A 248 1.88 11.51 28.71
N LYS A 249 2.87 10.66 28.98
CA LYS A 249 3.44 9.78 27.95
C LYS A 249 2.53 8.56 27.72
N TYR A 250 2.18 8.29 26.46
CA TYR A 250 1.23 7.25 26.06
C TYR A 250 1.62 6.50 24.79
#